data_AF-A0A2V9C3G5-F1
#
_entry.id   AF-A0A2V9C3G5-F1
#
_cell.length_a   1.000
_cell.length_b   1.000
_cell.length_c   1.000
_cell.angle_alpha   90.00
_cell.angle_beta   90.00
_cell.angle_gamma   90.00
#
_symmetry.space_group_name_H-M   'P 1'
#
loop_
_entity.id
_entity.type
_entity.pdbx_description
1 polymer ?
#
loop_
_entity_poly.entity_id
_entity_poly.type
_entity_poly.pdbx_seq_one_letter_code
_entity_poly.pdbx_strand_id
1 'polypeptide(L)'
;MQFATDASGAPVVVPQRPVRSSGGFVNLGLPLSRIFSADPSGRNNAWTLYLHYGIDFAKARDVRKFTAAGTGNRVKSDLAAAQLAYKLNNWVTFAVEQSLYRTRAVTGTTPAGATILLPLFRGNRAREEHDLRFEFGTIFTF
;
A
#
# COMPACT_ATOMS: atom_id res chain seq x y z
N MET A 1 -21.10 4.57 16.49
CA MET A 1 -22.44 4.41 15.86
C MET A 1 -22.70 5.66 15.05
N GLN A 2 -22.99 5.56 13.74
CA GLN A 2 -23.32 6.73 12.91
C GLN A 2 -24.84 6.84 12.79
N PHE A 3 -25.37 8.02 13.08
CA PHE A 3 -26.81 8.33 12.98
C PHE A 3 -27.07 9.14 11.72
N ALA A 4 -28.21 8.92 11.08
CA ALA A 4 -28.74 9.77 10.01
C ALA A 4 -30.23 9.99 10.22
N THR A 5 -30.83 10.94 9.53
CA THR A 5 -32.28 11.17 9.54
C THR A 5 -32.96 10.40 8.41
N ASP A 6 -34.07 9.74 8.71
CA ASP A 6 -34.94 9.18 7.69
C ASP A 6 -35.76 10.27 6.94
N ALA A 7 -36.62 9.85 6.01
CA ALA A 7 -37.45 10.77 5.23
C ALA A 7 -38.47 11.57 6.07
N SER A 8 -38.73 11.16 7.31
CA SER A 8 -39.59 11.86 8.28
C SER A 8 -38.80 12.75 9.24
N GLY A 9 -37.47 12.79 9.12
CA GLY A 9 -36.58 13.55 10.00
C GLY A 9 -36.24 12.83 11.30
N ALA A 10 -36.66 11.58 11.48
CA ALA A 10 -36.38 10.82 12.69
C ALA A 10 -34.93 10.28 12.66
N PRO A 11 -34.19 10.35 13.78
CA PRO A 11 -32.85 9.78 13.87
C PRO A 11 -32.91 8.25 13.79
N VAL A 12 -32.28 7.69 12.78
CA VAL A 12 -32.18 6.24 12.54
C VAL A 12 -30.72 5.79 12.57
N VAL A 13 -30.51 4.55 13.04
CA VAL A 13 -29.21 3.89 12.95
C VAL A 13 -28.96 3.48 11.51
N VAL A 14 -27.92 4.02 10.89
CA VAL A 14 -27.57 3.66 9.50
C VAL A 14 -26.98 2.25 9.49
N PRO A 15 -27.51 1.33 8.66
CA PRO A 15 -26.91 0.01 8.51
C PRO A 15 -25.48 0.13 7.98
N GLN A 16 -24.51 -0.25 8.80
CA GLN A 16 -23.13 -0.40 8.33
C GLN A 16 -23.05 -1.66 7.47
N ARG A 17 -22.97 -1.46 6.15
CA ARG A 17 -22.83 -2.58 5.21
C ARG A 17 -21.33 -2.89 5.05
N PRO A 18 -20.88 -4.12 5.37
CA PRO A 18 -19.48 -4.47 5.25
C PRO A 18 -19.04 -4.42 3.79
N VAL A 19 -17.93 -3.73 3.53
CA VAL A 19 -17.22 -3.82 2.26
C VAL A 19 -16.31 -5.02 2.35
N ARG A 20 -16.53 -6.04 1.50
CA ARG A 20 -15.65 -7.22 1.48
C ARG A 20 -14.27 -6.79 1.01
N SER A 21 -13.29 -6.86 1.91
CA SER A 21 -11.88 -6.65 1.61
C SER A 21 -11.10 -7.96 1.76
N SER A 22 -9.97 -8.03 1.08
CA SER A 22 -9.00 -9.10 1.17
C SER A 22 -7.63 -8.51 0.92
N GLY A 23 -6.61 -9.18 1.42
CA GLY A 23 -5.24 -8.77 1.21
C GLY A 23 -4.28 -9.86 1.63
N GLY A 24 -3.02 -9.61 1.40
CA GLY A 24 -1.94 -10.49 1.77
C GLY A 24 -0.62 -9.85 1.45
N PHE A 25 0.45 -10.48 1.91
CA PHE A 25 1.79 -10.04 1.61
C PHE A 25 2.72 -11.24 1.53
N VAL A 26 3.84 -11.03 0.85
CA VAL A 26 5.00 -11.92 0.86
C VAL A 26 6.20 -11.11 1.33
N ASN A 27 7.05 -11.76 2.12
CA ASN A 27 8.32 -11.21 2.55
C ASN A 27 9.41 -12.27 2.32
N LEU A 28 10.50 -11.88 1.67
CA LEU A 28 11.59 -12.76 1.30
C LEU A 28 12.91 -12.16 1.80
N GLY A 29 13.64 -12.92 2.62
CA GLY A 29 15.00 -12.59 3.04
C GLY A 29 16.03 -13.42 2.27
N LEU A 30 16.96 -12.77 1.60
CA LEU A 30 18.03 -13.39 0.82
C LEU A 30 19.39 -13.10 1.47
N PRO A 31 20.08 -14.12 1.99
CA PRO A 31 21.42 -13.94 2.55
C PRO A 31 22.44 -13.85 1.41
N LEU A 32 22.56 -12.67 0.79
CA LEU A 32 23.37 -12.46 -0.41
C LEU A 32 24.82 -12.92 -0.24
N SER A 33 25.46 -12.62 0.89
CA SER A 33 26.83 -13.07 1.15
C SER A 33 26.98 -14.60 1.11
N ARG A 34 25.95 -15.36 1.50
CA ARG A 34 25.97 -16.83 1.41
C ARG A 34 25.70 -17.31 -0.01
N ILE A 35 24.74 -16.69 -0.71
CA ILE A 35 24.38 -17.05 -2.09
C ILE A 35 25.56 -16.84 -3.04
N PHE A 36 26.33 -15.77 -2.83
CA PHE A 36 27.49 -15.42 -3.65
C PHE A 36 28.83 -15.88 -3.07
N SER A 37 28.82 -16.79 -2.08
CA SER A 37 30.04 -17.37 -1.49
C SER A 37 31.08 -16.34 -1.05
N ALA A 38 30.64 -15.26 -0.40
CA ALA A 38 31.55 -14.26 0.16
C ALA A 38 32.47 -14.92 1.21
N ASP A 39 33.75 -14.54 1.21
CA ASP A 39 34.74 -15.03 2.18
C ASP A 39 34.26 -14.72 3.60
N PRO A 40 34.06 -15.74 4.47
CA PRO A 40 33.57 -15.53 5.83
C PRO A 40 34.42 -14.56 6.67
N SER A 41 35.72 -14.49 6.39
CA SER A 41 36.69 -13.61 7.04
C SER A 41 36.79 -12.22 6.38
N GLY A 42 36.20 -12.08 5.19
CA GLY A 42 36.20 -10.86 4.39
C GLY A 42 35.18 -9.83 4.85
N ARG A 43 35.45 -8.56 4.53
CA ARG A 43 34.54 -7.43 4.82
C ARG A 43 33.25 -7.45 3.99
N ASN A 44 33.14 -8.32 3.00
CA ASN A 44 31.94 -8.48 2.17
C ASN A 44 30.97 -9.56 2.71
N ASN A 45 31.19 -10.11 3.90
CA ASN A 45 30.41 -11.22 4.47
C ASN A 45 29.27 -10.78 5.40
N ALA A 46 28.42 -9.85 4.97
CA ALA A 46 27.26 -9.45 5.78
C ALA A 46 26.13 -8.76 5.01
N TRP A 47 26.01 -9.04 3.71
CA TRP A 47 24.96 -8.49 2.86
C TRP A 47 23.70 -9.35 2.93
N THR A 48 22.57 -8.70 3.18
CA THR A 48 21.23 -9.30 3.14
C THR A 48 20.30 -8.41 2.32
N LEU A 49 19.47 -9.02 1.48
CA LEU A 49 18.42 -8.33 0.74
C LEU A 49 17.06 -8.81 1.23
N TYR A 50 16.19 -7.87 1.60
CA TYR A 50 14.79 -8.12 1.92
C TYR A 50 13.92 -7.60 0.79
N LEU A 51 12.98 -8.42 0.32
CA LEU A 51 11.97 -8.06 -0.66
C LEU A 51 10.59 -8.23 -0.03
N HIS A 52 9.76 -7.20 -0.11
CA HIS A 52 8.40 -7.20 0.40
C HIS A 52 7.44 -6.83 -0.72
N TYR A 53 6.35 -7.60 -0.86
CA TYR A 53 5.22 -7.20 -1.68
C TYR A 53 3.93 -7.44 -0.92
N GLY A 54 3.17 -6.37 -0.71
CA GLY A 54 1.88 -6.39 -0.02
C GLY A 54 0.77 -5.86 -0.92
N ILE A 55 -0.42 -6.41 -0.78
CA ILE A 55 -1.62 -5.97 -1.49
C ILE A 55 -2.83 -6.02 -0.57
N ASP A 56 -3.64 -4.96 -0.59
CA ASP A 56 -4.99 -4.95 -0.05
C ASP A 56 -5.98 -4.48 -1.12
N PHE A 57 -7.17 -5.07 -1.13
CA PHE A 57 -8.22 -4.69 -2.06
C PHE A 57 -9.60 -4.90 -1.46
N ALA A 58 -10.53 -4.06 -1.89
CA ALA A 58 -11.95 -4.18 -1.64
C ALA A 58 -12.66 -4.61 -2.92
N LYS A 59 -13.80 -5.30 -2.78
CA LYS A 59 -14.60 -5.69 -3.94
C LYS A 59 -15.15 -4.45 -4.63
N ALA A 60 -14.70 -4.20 -5.87
CA ALA A 60 -15.02 -2.98 -6.62
C ALA A 60 -16.52 -2.66 -6.69
N ARG A 61 -17.37 -3.68 -6.85
CA ARG A 61 -18.84 -3.51 -6.88
C ARG A 61 -19.40 -2.98 -5.56
N ASP A 62 -18.80 -3.38 -4.44
CA ASP A 62 -19.26 -2.98 -3.11
C ASP A 62 -18.76 -1.56 -2.84
N VAL A 63 -17.51 -1.25 -3.20
CA VAL A 63 -16.97 0.12 -3.15
C VAL A 63 -17.84 1.11 -3.93
N ARG A 64 -18.22 0.77 -5.18
CA ARG A 64 -19.06 1.62 -6.04
C ARG A 64 -20.42 1.97 -5.41
N LYS A 65 -21.01 1.09 -4.60
CA LYS A 65 -22.29 1.36 -3.90
C LYS A 65 -22.18 2.48 -2.87
N PHE A 66 -20.98 2.74 -2.37
CA PHE A 66 -20.69 3.77 -1.38
C PHE A 66 -19.88 4.94 -1.98
N THR A 67 -19.65 4.93 -3.29
CA THR A 67 -18.99 6.03 -4.00
C THR A 67 -20.06 7.05 -4.41
N ALA A 68 -19.94 8.29 -3.93
CA ALA A 68 -20.84 9.36 -4.33
C ALA A 68 -20.73 9.65 -5.84
N ALA A 69 -21.83 10.06 -6.47
CA ALA A 69 -21.85 10.39 -7.88
C ALA A 69 -20.78 11.45 -8.21
N GLY A 70 -20.02 11.21 -9.29
CA GLY A 70 -18.91 12.08 -9.69
C GLY A 70 -17.64 12.02 -8.83
N THR A 71 -17.56 11.15 -7.83
CA THR A 71 -16.35 10.90 -7.02
C THR A 71 -15.73 9.53 -7.31
N GLY A 72 -14.49 9.30 -6.88
CA GLY A 72 -13.87 7.97 -6.88
C GLY A 72 -13.56 7.52 -5.46
N ASN A 73 -13.36 6.22 -5.26
CA ASN A 73 -13.02 5.66 -3.94
C ASN A 73 -11.98 4.53 -4.08
N ARG A 74 -11.11 4.37 -3.07
CA ARG A 74 -10.00 3.41 -3.09
C ARG A 74 -10.53 1.98 -3.20
N VAL A 75 -9.95 1.20 -4.12
CA VAL A 75 -10.34 -0.20 -4.36
C VAL A 75 -9.21 -1.18 -4.15
N LYS A 76 -7.97 -0.74 -4.39
CA LYS A 76 -6.78 -1.57 -4.23
C LYS A 76 -5.61 -0.68 -3.86
N SER A 77 -4.75 -1.15 -2.97
CA SER A 77 -3.41 -0.60 -2.79
C SER A 77 -2.41 -1.74 -2.75
N ASP A 78 -1.20 -1.47 -3.22
CA ASP A 78 -0.09 -2.39 -3.11
C ASP A 78 1.21 -1.65 -2.82
N LEU A 79 2.10 -2.34 -2.11
CA LEU A 79 3.44 -1.89 -1.75
C LEU A 79 4.43 -2.90 -2.30
N ALA A 80 5.42 -2.43 -3.04
CA ALA A 80 6.64 -3.19 -3.33
C ALA A 80 7.82 -2.50 -2.65
N ALA A 81 8.60 -3.21 -1.85
CA ALA A 81 9.77 -2.67 -1.17
C ALA A 81 10.96 -3.60 -1.33
N ALA A 82 12.14 -3.02 -1.48
CA ALA A 82 13.41 -3.72 -1.50
C ALA A 82 14.38 -3.02 -0.54
N GLN A 83 14.90 -3.75 0.43
CA GLN A 83 15.87 -3.25 1.39
C GLN A 83 17.17 -4.04 1.30
N LEU A 84 18.27 -3.34 1.00
CA LEU A 84 19.61 -3.90 1.05
C LEU A 84 20.27 -3.48 2.36
N ALA A 85 20.66 -4.47 3.16
CA ALA A 85 21.32 -4.28 4.44
C ALA A 85 22.76 -4.81 4.41
N TYR A 86 23.67 -4.07 5.03
CA TYR A 86 25.06 -4.46 5.25
C TYR A 86 25.40 -4.31 6.73
N LYS A 87 25.71 -5.44 7.39
CA LYS A 87 26.12 -5.44 8.79
C LYS A 87 27.63 -5.22 8.89
N LEU A 88 28.03 -4.04 9.32
CA LEU A 88 29.45 -3.67 9.47
C LEU A 88 30.11 -4.47 10.60
N ASN A 89 29.42 -4.60 11.74
CA ASN A 89 29.86 -5.36 12.90
C ASN A 89 28.65 -5.77 13.76
N ASN A 90 28.87 -6.34 14.95
CA ASN A 90 27.78 -6.77 15.84
C ASN A 90 26.83 -5.65 16.28
N TRP A 91 27.27 -4.41 16.24
CA TRP A 91 26.58 -3.23 16.77
C TRP A 91 25.99 -2.36 15.67
N VAL A 92 26.53 -2.39 14.44
CA VAL A 92 26.19 -1.43 13.38
C VAL A 92 25.78 -2.14 12.10
N THR A 93 24.61 -1.77 11.57
CA THR A 93 24.12 -2.18 10.26
C THR A 93 23.68 -0.95 9.46
N PHE A 94 24.08 -0.87 8.20
CA PHE A 94 23.54 0.12 7.26
C PHE A 94 22.43 -0.53 6.44
N ALA A 95 21.37 0.22 6.17
CA ALA A 95 20.28 -0.23 5.33
C ALA A 95 19.89 0.87 4.34
N VAL A 96 19.64 0.48 3.11
CA VAL A 96 18.99 1.30 2.10
C VAL A 96 17.71 0.60 1.67
N GLU A 97 16.62 1.35 1.55
CA GLU A 97 15.32 0.86 1.11
C GLU A 97 14.81 1.69 -0.07
N GLN A 98 14.29 1.01 -1.08
CA GLN A 98 13.47 1.59 -2.13
C GLN A 98 12.07 0.98 -2.05
N SER A 99 11.07 1.83 -1.96
CA SER A 99 9.66 1.45 -1.84
C SER A 99 8.80 2.13 -2.89
N LEU A 100 7.83 1.39 -3.44
CA LEU A 100 6.81 1.84 -4.38
C LEU A 100 5.44 1.55 -3.78
N TYR A 101 4.72 2.62 -3.46
CA TYR A 101 3.32 2.57 -3.05
C TYR A 101 2.45 2.83 -4.27
N ARG A 102 1.38 2.06 -4.47
CA ARG A 102 0.37 2.37 -5.48
C ARG A 102 -1.01 2.26 -4.89
N THR A 103 -1.87 3.17 -5.31
CA THR A 103 -3.27 3.21 -4.93
C THR A 103 -4.12 3.30 -6.18
N ARG A 104 -5.14 2.44 -6.27
CA ARG A 104 -6.09 2.41 -7.37
C ARG A 104 -7.48 2.68 -6.84
N ALA A 105 -8.26 3.46 -7.57
CA ALA A 105 -9.62 3.80 -7.23
C ALA A 105 -10.63 3.27 -8.26
N VAL A 106 -11.87 3.06 -7.83
CA VAL A 106 -13.00 2.93 -8.76
C VAL A 106 -13.35 4.30 -9.32
N THR A 107 -13.80 4.30 -10.58
CA THR A 107 -14.37 5.49 -11.22
C THR A 107 -15.78 5.73 -10.70
N GLY A 108 -16.15 7.01 -10.61
CA GLY A 108 -17.52 7.42 -10.39
C GLY A 108 -18.31 7.46 -11.69
N THR A 109 -19.63 7.37 -11.57
CA THR A 109 -20.57 7.70 -12.63
C THR A 109 -21.27 9.01 -12.27
N THR A 110 -21.56 9.86 -13.27
CA THR A 110 -22.44 11.01 -13.07
C THR A 110 -23.87 10.56 -12.70
N PRO A 111 -24.69 11.40 -12.05
CA PRO A 111 -26.08 11.07 -11.71
C PRO A 111 -26.93 10.60 -12.90
N ALA A 112 -26.60 11.05 -14.12
CA ALA A 112 -27.24 10.64 -15.36
C ALA A 112 -26.61 9.37 -16.01
N GLY A 113 -25.65 8.70 -15.37
CA GLY A 113 -25.00 7.48 -15.85
C GLY A 113 -24.14 7.63 -17.12
N ALA A 114 -24.13 8.80 -17.75
CA ALA A 114 -23.61 9.00 -19.09
C ALA A 114 -22.09 9.28 -19.18
N THR A 115 -21.42 9.58 -18.06
CA THR A 115 -19.99 9.92 -18.09
C THR A 115 -19.23 9.25 -16.96
N ILE A 116 -18.16 8.53 -17.32
CA ILE A 116 -17.18 8.01 -16.38
C ILE A 116 -16.29 9.17 -15.93
N LEU A 117 -16.36 9.53 -14.65
CA LEU A 117 -15.45 10.51 -14.07
C LEU A 117 -14.31 9.76 -13.38
N LEU A 118 -13.09 10.00 -13.85
CA LEU A 118 -11.89 9.55 -13.16
C LEU A 118 -11.80 10.26 -11.79
N PRO A 119 -11.37 9.55 -10.73
CA PRO A 119 -11.05 10.17 -9.45
C PRO A 119 -10.02 11.28 -9.61
N LEU A 120 -10.04 12.22 -8.67
CA LEU A 120 -8.99 13.22 -8.54
C LEU A 120 -7.94 12.72 -7.56
N PHE A 121 -6.70 12.59 -8.03
CA PHE A 121 -5.50 12.43 -7.22
C PHE A 121 -4.68 13.71 -7.32
N ARG A 122 -4.52 14.43 -6.19
CA ARG A 122 -3.83 15.74 -6.15
C ARG A 122 -4.32 16.74 -7.21
N GLY A 123 -5.63 16.74 -7.49
CA GLY A 123 -6.26 17.61 -8.50
C GLY A 123 -6.20 17.09 -9.94
N ASN A 124 -5.48 15.99 -10.20
CA ASN A 124 -5.37 15.38 -11.52
C ASN A 124 -6.34 14.20 -11.67
N ARG A 125 -7.01 14.12 -12.82
CA ARG A 125 -7.91 13.02 -13.14
C ARG A 125 -7.11 11.76 -13.47
N ALA A 126 -7.06 10.81 -12.53
CA ALA A 126 -6.36 9.55 -12.70
C ALA A 126 -7.07 8.42 -11.95
N ARG A 127 -6.85 7.18 -12.38
CA ARG A 127 -7.38 5.98 -11.70
C ARG A 127 -6.38 5.37 -10.72
N GLU A 128 -5.12 5.77 -10.85
CA GLU A 128 -3.99 5.25 -10.11
C GLU A 128 -3.08 6.40 -9.71
N GLU A 129 -2.62 6.35 -8.47
CA GLU A 129 -1.53 7.17 -7.94
C GLU A 129 -0.42 6.23 -7.47
N HIS A 130 0.83 6.68 -7.64
CA HIS A 130 1.98 5.98 -7.10
C HIS A 130 2.92 6.95 -6.41
N ASP A 131 3.62 6.44 -5.39
CA ASP A 131 4.64 7.17 -4.67
C ASP A 131 5.91 6.30 -4.57
N LEU A 132 7.06 6.91 -4.86
CA LEU A 132 8.36 6.28 -4.78
C LEU A 132 9.10 6.88 -3.59
N ARG A 133 9.43 6.03 -2.62
CA ARG A 133 10.16 6.43 -1.42
C ARG A 133 11.53 5.76 -1.40
N PHE A 134 12.56 6.56 -1.11
CA PHE A 134 13.91 6.08 -0.87
C PHE A 134 14.31 6.43 0.55
N GLU A 135 14.87 5.46 1.27
CA GLU A 135 15.30 5.62 2.66
C GLU A 135 16.71 5.05 2.84
N PHE A 136 17.51 5.73 3.66
CA PHE A 136 18.80 5.24 4.13
C PHE A 136 18.87 5.42 5.64
N GLY A 137 19.40 4.41 6.33
CA GLY A 137 19.50 4.44 7.78
C GLY A 137 20.64 3.62 8.32
N THR A 138 21.07 3.99 9.52
CA THR A 138 22.01 3.24 10.34
C THR A 138 21.26 2.65 11.53
N ILE A 139 21.37 1.34 11.72
CA ILE A 139 20.75 0.59 12.80
C ILE A 139 21.83 0.24 13.82
N PHE A 140 21.62 0.65 15.07
CA PHE A 140 22.45 0.29 16.20
C PHE A 140 21.79 -0.82 17.01
N THR A 141 22.50 -1.90 17.28
CA THR A 141 22.08 -3.00 18.16
C THR A 141 22.98 -2.99 19.39
N PHE A 142 22.41 -3.10 20.59
CA PHE A 142 23.13 -3.08 21.88
C PHE A 142 22.75 -4.27 22.76
#